data_AF-A0A0A7H7T9-F1
#
_entry.id   AF-A0A0A7H7T9-F1
#
_cell.length_a   1.000
_cell.length_b   1.000
_cell.length_c   1.000
_cell.angle_alpha   90.00
_cell.angle_beta   90.00
_cell.angle_gamma   90.00
#
_symmetry.space_group_name_H-M   'P 1'
#
loop_
_entity.id
_entity.type
_entity.pdbx_description
1 polymer ?
#
loop_
_entity_poly.entity_id
_entity_poly.type
_entity_poly.pdbx_seq_one_letter_code
_entity_poly.pdbx_strand_id
1 'polypeptide(L)' 'ANRVALEACVQARNEGRSLAREGNEVIREACRWSPELAAACELWKEIKFEFDTVDTL' A
#
# COMPACT_ATOMS: atom_id res chain seq x y z
N ALA A 1 4.92 -8.74 -6.01
CA ALA A 1 4.03 -7.80 -5.32
C ALA A 1 4.65 -7.19 -4.06
N ASN A 2 4.74 -7.93 -2.94
CA ASN A 2 5.08 -7.34 -1.62
C ASN A 2 6.42 -6.59 -1.56
N ARG A 3 7.49 -7.14 -2.15
CA ARG A 3 8.80 -6.47 -2.18
C ARG A 3 8.74 -5.12 -2.91
N VAL A 4 8.09 -5.09 -4.08
CA VAL A 4 7.94 -3.88 -4.89
C VAL A 4 7.12 -2.81 -4.15
N ALA A 5 6.00 -3.21 -3.53
CA ALA A 5 5.19 -2.32 -2.71
C ALA A 5 5.99 -1.70 -1.56
N LEU A 6 6.79 -2.51 -0.86
CA LEU A 6 7.62 -2.04 0.25
C LEU A 6 8.72 -1.07 -0.21
N GLU A 7 9.46 -1.41 -1.27
CA GLU A 7 10.53 -0.56 -1.81
C GLU A 7 9.97 0.78 -2.32
N ALA A 8 8.81 0.78 -2.99
CA ALA A 8 8.13 2.01 -3.42
C ALA A 8 7.71 2.90 -2.23
N CYS A 9 7.15 2.31 -1.18
CA CYS A 9 6.81 3.03 0.05
C CYS A 9 8.05 3.59 0.76
N VAL A 10 9.16 2.85 0.79
CA VAL A 10 10.43 3.30 1.38
C VAL A 10 11.00 4.48 0.59
N GLN A 11 11.00 4.40 -0.74
CA GLN A 11 11.45 5.50 -1.59
C GLN A 11 10.59 6.74 -1.35
N ALA A 12 9.27 6.64 -1.43
CA ALA A 12 8.34 7.76 -1.21
C ALA A 12 8.52 8.41 0.17
N ARG A 13 8.69 7.60 1.22
CA ARG A 13 8.99 8.10 2.57
C ARG A 13 10.31 8.86 2.62
N ASN A 14 11.35 8.33 1.97
CA ASN A 14 12.67 8.96 1.96
C ASN A 14 12.67 10.27 1.13
N GLU A 15 11.78 10.40 0.15
CA GLU A 15 11.51 11.63 -0.60
C GLU A 15 10.62 12.63 0.17
N GLY A 16 10.22 12.30 1.40
CA GLY A 16 9.44 13.18 2.28
C GLY A 16 7.92 13.13 2.09
N ARG A 17 7.40 12.15 1.32
CA ARG A 17 5.96 11.97 1.13
C ARG A 17 5.28 11.44 2.40
N SER A 18 4.05 11.88 2.64
CA SER A 18 3.24 11.45 3.77
C SER A 18 2.49 10.16 3.44
N LEU A 19 3.05 9.00 3.79
CA LEU A 19 2.42 7.69 3.51
C LEU A 19 0.99 7.54 4.06
N ALA A 20 0.65 8.18 5.17
CA ALA A 20 -0.70 8.17 5.74
C ALA A 20 -1.76 8.82 4.84
N ARG A 21 -1.33 9.72 3.94
CA ARG A 21 -2.19 10.45 3.00
C ARG A 21 -2.03 9.96 1.57
N GLU A 22 -0.79 9.64 1.19
CA GLU A 22 -0.38 9.39 -0.19
C GLU A 22 -0.12 7.90 -0.49
N GLY A 23 -0.18 7.01 0.52
CA GLY A 23 0.22 5.60 0.36
C GLY A 23 -0.52 4.86 -0.76
N ASN A 24 -1.81 5.14 -0.94
CA ASN A 24 -2.59 4.55 -2.03
C ASN A 24 -2.12 5.00 -3.42
N GLU A 25 -1.65 6.24 -3.55
CA GLU A 25 -1.12 6.77 -4.82
C GLU A 25 0.25 6.17 -5.12
N VAL A 26 1.12 6.07 -4.10
CA VAL A 26 2.43 5.41 -4.22
C VAL A 26 2.29 3.97 -4.74
N ILE A 27 1.35 3.20 -4.18
CA ILE A 27 1.10 1.83 -4.63
C ILE A 27 0.55 1.80 -6.06
N ARG A 28 -0.38 2.70 -6.42
CA ARG A 28 -0.91 2.78 -7.80
C ARG A 28 0.15 3.17 -8.82
N GLU A 29 1.07 4.06 -8.48
CA GLU A 29 2.21 4.44 -9.32
C GLU A 29 3.12 3.23 -9.56
N ALA A 30 3.41 2.44 -8.52
CA ALA A 30 4.20 1.22 -8.61
C ALA A 30 3.53 0.12 -9.46
N CYS A 31 2.19 0.02 -9.43
CA CYS A 31 1.44 -0.91 -10.28
C CYS A 31 1.65 -0.67 -11.79
N ARG A 32 2.02 0.55 -12.22
CA ARG A 32 2.23 0.86 -13.64
C ARG A 32 3.39 0.10 -14.26
N TRP A 33 4.36 -0.34 -13.45
CA TRP A 33 5.58 -1.00 -13.93
C TRP A 33 5.85 -2.37 -13.28
N SER A 34 5.04 -2.80 -12.29
CA SER A 34 5.06 -4.18 -11.76
C SER A 34 3.72 -4.90 -11.99
N PRO A 35 3.65 -5.82 -12.97
CA PRO A 35 2.45 -6.61 -13.24
C PRO A 35 2.00 -7.47 -12.04
N GLU A 36 2.94 -8.01 -11.26
CA GLU A 36 2.62 -8.82 -10.08
C GLU A 36 1.99 -7.98 -8.98
N LEU A 37 2.43 -6.72 -8.82
CA LEU A 37 1.81 -5.80 -7.88
C LEU A 37 0.42 -5.38 -8.36
N ALA A 38 0.26 -5.08 -9.65
CA ALA A 38 -1.04 -4.75 -10.23
C ALA A 38 -2.07 -5.88 -10.01
N ALA A 39 -1.68 -7.13 -10.27
CA ALA A 39 -2.55 -8.29 -10.04
C ALA A 39 -2.93 -8.45 -8.55
N ALA A 40 -1.98 -8.27 -7.64
CA ALA A 40 -2.25 -8.33 -6.20
C ALA A 40 -3.19 -7.21 -5.74
N CYS A 41 -3.00 -5.99 -6.25
CA CYS A 41 -3.87 -4.86 -5.94
C CYS A 41 -5.31 -5.11 -6.42
N GLU A 42 -5.50 -5.62 -7.64
CA GLU A 42 -6.84 -5.95 -8.14
C GLU A 42 -7.53 -7.05 -7.32
N LEU A 43 -6.77 -8.05 -6.88
CA LEU A 43 -7.30 -9.17 -6.11
C LEU A 43 -7.76 -8.76 -4.70
N TRP A 44 -7.05 -7.85 -4.03
CA TRP A 44 -7.25 -7.54 -2.61
C TRP A 44 -7.81 -6.14 -2.31
N LYS A 45 -8.10 -5.31 -3.32
CA LYS A 45 -8.54 -3.91 -3.13
C LYS A 45 -9.75 -3.70 -2.22
N GLU A 46 -10.68 -4.66 -2.17
CA GLU A 46 -11.90 -4.56 -1.35
C GLU A 46 -11.77 -5.21 0.03
N ILE A 47 -10.66 -5.91 0.32
CA ILE A 47 -10.49 -6.63 1.58
C ILE A 47 -10.08 -5.64 2.67
N LYS A 48 -10.97 -5.43 3.64
CA LYS A 48 -10.72 -4.66 4.86
C LYS A 48 -11.23 -5.43 6.08
N PHE A 49 -10.56 -5.27 7.20
CA PHE A 49 -10.97 -5.84 8.48
C PHE A 49 -11.29 -4.70 9.44
N GLU A 50 -12.57 -4.38 9.58
CA GLU A 50 -13.08 -3.29 10.42
C GLU A 50 -13.95 -3.90 11.53
N PHE A 51 -13.39 -4.02 12.73
CA PHE A 51 -14.03 -4.60 13.91
C PHE A 51 -13.64 -3.80 15.15
N ASP A 52 -14.48 -3.82 16.18
CA ASP A 52 -14.16 -3.20 17.47
C ASP A 52 -12.98 -3.92 18.17
N THR A 53 -12.12 -3.15 18.82
CA THR A 53 -10.98 -3.70 19.58
C THR A 53 -11.46 -4.19 20.95
N VAL A 54 -11.09 -5.41 21.32
CA VAL A 54 -11.49 -6.02 22.61
C VAL A 54 -10.74 -5.40 23.79
N ASP A 55 -9.47 -5.07 23.60
CA ASP A 55 -8.63 -4.38 24.57
C ASP A 55 -8.52 -2.90 24.19
N THR A 56 -8.96 -2.03 25.10
CA THR A 56 -8.93 -0.57 24.94
C THR A 56 -8.29 0.05 26.19
N LEU A 57 -7.65 1.22 26.03
CA LEU A 57 -7.01 1.96 27.13
C LEU A 57 -7.94 2.31 28.29
#